data_AF-A0A1Y3EE22-F1
#
_entry.id   AF-A0A1Y3EE22-F1
#
_cell.length_a   1.000
_cell.length_b   1.000
_cell.length_c   1.000
_cell.angle_alpha   90.00
_cell.angle_beta   90.00
_cell.angle_gamma   90.00
#
_symmetry.space_group_name_H-M   'P 1'
#
loop_
_entity.id
_entity.type
_entity.pdbx_description
1 polymer ?
#
loop_
_entity_poly.entity_id
_entity_poly.type
_entity_poly.pdbx_seq_one_letter_code
_entity_poly.pdbx_strand_id
1 'polypeptide(L)'
;MASLMNNKGKIISVDHHKDRVMTLRMRLESFKVTCCEVIEQDFLKFSDYDPIFENVTHVLLDPPCSGSGVVNRVDFGDDEAMDENRLKRLSNLQAMMLKKALSQSSVMRCV
;
A
#
# COMPACT_ATOMS: atom_id res chain seq x y z
N MET A 1 4.80 5.06 10.61
CA MET A 1 3.66 4.58 11.43
C MET A 1 4.09 3.94 12.75
N ALA A 2 4.81 2.81 12.76
CA ALA A 2 5.16 2.11 14.00
C ALA A 2 5.82 3.00 15.08
N SER A 3 6.75 3.88 14.69
CA SER A 3 7.36 4.86 15.61
C SER A 3 6.33 5.83 16.21
N LEU A 4 5.41 6.40 15.41
CA LEU A 4 4.34 7.27 15.90
C LEU A 4 3.38 6.54 16.86
N MET A 5 3.19 5.24 16.63
CA MET A 5 2.37 4.38 17.49
C MET A 5 3.14 3.86 18.71
N ASN A 6 4.39 4.29 18.91
CA ASN A 6 5.29 3.78 19.95
C ASN A 6 5.36 2.24 19.97
N ASN A 7 5.32 1.62 18.78
CA ASN A 7 5.30 0.18 18.58
C ASN A 7 4.15 -0.55 19.32
N LYS A 8 3.02 0.14 19.54
CA LYS A 8 1.79 -0.42 20.14
C LYS A 8 0.68 -0.54 19.10
N GLY A 9 -0.33 -1.35 19.41
CA GLY A 9 -1.45 -1.62 18.50
C GLY A 9 -1.07 -2.61 17.40
N LYS A 10 -1.75 -2.52 16.25
CA LYS A 10 -1.53 -3.42 15.09
C LYS A 10 -1.49 -2.60 13.80
N ILE A 11 -0.50 -2.88 12.96
CA ILE A 11 -0.35 -2.41 11.59
C ILE A 11 -0.39 -3.65 10.69
N ILE A 12 -1.14 -3.59 9.60
CA ILE A 12 -1.15 -4.60 8.55
C ILE A 12 -0.56 -3.93 7.30
N SER A 13 0.56 -4.46 6.81
CA SER A 13 1.19 -4.00 5.57
C SER A 13 0.97 -5.05 4.49
N VAL A 14 0.35 -4.64 3.39
CA VAL A 14 0.05 -5.51 2.25
C VAL A 14 0.87 -5.04 1.05
N ASP A 15 1.62 -5.94 0.43
CA ASP A 15 2.34 -5.68 -0.82
C ASP A 15 2.38 -6.98 -1.63
N HIS A 16 2.23 -6.91 -2.95
CA HIS A 16 2.21 -8.11 -3.78
C HIS A 16 3.60 -8.51 -4.28
N HIS A 17 4.60 -7.62 -4.17
CA HIS A 17 5.92 -7.87 -4.71
C HIS A 17 6.83 -8.51 -3.67
N LYS A 18 7.18 -9.78 -3.90
CA LYS A 18 8.00 -10.60 -2.99
C LYS A 18 9.27 -9.91 -2.48
N ASP A 19 10.06 -9.31 -3.37
CA ASP A 19 11.31 -8.65 -2.97
C ASP A 19 11.09 -7.41 -2.10
N ARG A 20 10.01 -6.66 -2.34
CA ARG A 20 9.62 -5.50 -1.51
C ARG A 20 9.17 -5.98 -0.13
N VAL A 21 8.38 -7.04 -0.08
CA VAL A 21 7.95 -7.68 1.18
C VAL A 21 9.16 -8.17 1.98
N MET A 22 10.11 -8.85 1.34
CA MET A 22 11.33 -9.33 2.01
C MET A 22 12.15 -8.16 2.57
N THR A 23 12.32 -7.10 1.78
CA THR A 23 12.99 -5.87 2.21
C THR A 23 12.29 -5.22 3.39
N LEU A 24 10.96 -5.15 3.36
CA LEU A 24 10.17 -4.61 4.47
C LEU A 24 10.36 -5.44 5.74
N ARG A 25 10.28 -6.77 5.66
CA ARG A 25 10.50 -7.67 6.81
C ARG A 25 11.88 -7.46 7.44
N MET A 26 12.94 -7.42 6.63
CA MET A 26 14.31 -7.15 7.12
C MET A 26 14.43 -5.78 7.81
N ARG A 27 13.77 -4.74 7.28
CA ARG A 27 13.76 -3.40 7.88
C ARG A 27 13.00 -3.39 9.20
N LEU A 28 11.82 -4.01 9.26
CA LEU A 28 11.04 -4.10 10.49
C LEU A 28 11.84 -4.81 11.60
N GLU A 29 12.53 -5.90 11.26
CA GLU A 29 13.40 -6.62 12.19
C GLU A 29 14.57 -5.74 12.67
N SER A 30 15.27 -5.06 11.76
CA SER A 30 16.41 -4.19 12.08
C SER A 30 16.03 -3.04 13.02
N PHE A 31 14.80 -2.51 12.89
CA PHE A 31 14.26 -1.46 13.74
C PHE A 31 13.46 -1.99 14.94
N LYS A 32 13.42 -3.31 15.16
CA LYS A 32 12.70 -3.97 16.25
C LYS A 32 11.21 -3.61 16.30
N VAL A 33 10.58 -3.45 15.14
CA VAL A 33 9.14 -3.20 15.02
C VAL A 33 8.39 -4.51 15.24
N THR A 34 7.52 -4.55 16.24
CA THR A 34 6.75 -5.75 16.61
C THR A 34 5.25 -5.60 16.37
N CYS A 35 4.77 -4.37 16.15
CA CYS A 35 3.35 -4.10 15.93
C CYS A 35 2.91 -4.19 14.46
N CYS A 36 3.75 -4.70 13.56
CA CYS A 36 3.47 -4.74 12.12
C CYS A 36 3.48 -6.17 11.57
N GLU A 37 2.36 -6.57 10.96
CA GLU A 37 2.21 -7.82 10.22
C GLU A 37 2.36 -7.54 8.71
N VAL A 38 3.12 -8.36 7.99
CA VAL A 38 3.37 -8.17 6.54
C VAL A 38 2.80 -9.32 5.73
N ILE A 39 1.87 -9.00 4.84
CA ILE A 39 1.17 -9.95 3.98
C ILE A 39 1.62 -9.76 2.53
N GLU A 40 2.10 -10.84 1.92
CA GLU A 40 2.45 -10.88 0.49
C GLU A 40 1.21 -11.25 -0.34
N GLN A 41 0.45 -10.25 -0.76
CA GLN A 41 -0.79 -10.46 -1.52
C GLN A 41 -1.16 -9.21 -2.32
N ASP A 42 -1.86 -9.42 -3.43
CA ASP A 42 -2.54 -8.34 -4.14
C ASP A 42 -3.73 -7.82 -3.31
N PHE A 43 -3.69 -6.55 -2.93
CA PHE A 43 -4.73 -5.91 -2.13
C PHE A 43 -6.13 -6.03 -2.77
N LEU A 44 -6.23 -6.05 -4.09
CA LEU A 44 -7.53 -6.16 -4.76
C LEU A 44 -8.11 -7.58 -4.68
N LYS A 45 -7.31 -8.59 -4.34
CA LYS A 45 -7.75 -10.00 -4.23
C LYS A 45 -8.35 -10.39 -2.88
N PHE A 46 -8.26 -9.53 -1.87
CA PHE A 46 -8.97 -9.77 -0.62
C PHE A 46 -10.49 -9.74 -0.83
N SER A 47 -11.23 -10.40 0.04
CA SER A 47 -12.68 -10.23 0.06
C SER A 47 -13.04 -8.81 0.53
N ASP A 48 -14.22 -8.30 0.16
CA ASP A 48 -14.65 -6.96 0.58
C ASP A 48 -14.87 -6.88 2.10
N TYR A 49 -15.13 -8.02 2.75
CA TYR A 49 -15.27 -8.17 4.20
C TYR A 49 -14.24 -9.17 4.75
N ASP A 50 -12.98 -8.98 4.39
CA ASP A 50 -11.93 -9.88 4.87
C ASP A 50 -11.74 -9.71 6.40
N PRO A 51 -11.88 -10.79 7.20
CA PRO A 51 -11.78 -10.69 8.66
C PRO A 51 -10.47 -10.10 9.17
N ILE A 52 -9.39 -10.19 8.38
CA ILE A 52 -8.10 -9.59 8.73
C ILE A 52 -8.19 -8.06 8.88
N PHE A 53 -9.15 -7.42 8.19
CA PHE A 53 -9.37 -5.98 8.22
C PHE A 53 -10.52 -5.56 9.13
N GLU A 54 -11.19 -6.49 9.82
CA GLU A 54 -12.40 -6.21 10.61
C GLU A 54 -12.22 -5.05 11.60
N ASN A 55 -11.04 -4.95 12.22
CA ASN A 55 -10.72 -3.91 13.21
C ASN A 55 -9.83 -2.78 12.68
N VAL A 56 -9.65 -2.67 11.36
CA VAL A 56 -8.83 -1.62 10.75
C VAL A 56 -9.64 -0.34 10.65
N THR A 57 -9.26 0.65 11.44
CA THR A 57 -9.96 1.95 11.49
C THR A 57 -9.36 3.01 10.59
N HIS A 58 -8.09 2.87 10.23
CA HIS A 58 -7.34 3.83 9.44
C HIS A 58 -6.53 3.10 8.37
N VAL A 59 -6.57 3.62 7.15
CA VAL A 59 -5.82 3.10 6.01
C VAL A 59 -4.87 4.19 5.52
N LEU A 60 -3.61 3.81 5.27
CA LEU A 60 -2.68 4.60 4.46
C LEU A 60 -2.56 3.89 3.11
N LEU A 61 -3.08 4.52 2.06
CA LEU A 61 -3.08 3.95 0.72
C LEU A 61 -1.99 4.62 -0.12
N ASP A 62 -0.94 3.87 -0.43
CA ASP A 62 0.16 4.29 -1.31
C ASP A 62 0.14 3.47 -2.61
N PRO A 63 -0.76 3.79 -3.56
CA PRO A 63 -0.91 3.01 -4.78
C PRO A 63 0.19 3.37 -5.79
N PRO A 64 0.52 2.47 -6.73
CA PRO A 64 1.39 2.80 -7.84
C PRO A 64 0.90 4.06 -8.58
N CYS A 65 1.81 5.01 -8.77
CA CYS A 65 1.53 6.27 -9.44
C CYS A 65 2.39 6.43 -10.69
N SER A 66 2.11 7.46 -11.50
CA SER A 66 2.90 7.77 -12.69
C SER A 66 4.35 8.12 -12.35
N GLY A 67 4.61 8.57 -11.13
CA GLY A 67 5.95 8.92 -10.67
C GLY A 67 6.49 10.24 -11.21
N SER A 68 5.64 11.01 -11.87
CA SER A 68 5.93 12.32 -12.48
C SER A 68 6.46 13.39 -11.51
N GLY A 69 6.26 13.22 -10.20
CA GLY A 69 6.80 14.11 -9.16
C GLY A 69 8.20 13.76 -8.67
N VAL A 70 8.82 12.67 -9.15
CA VAL A 70 10.16 12.25 -8.72
C VAL A 70 11.20 12.78 -9.72
N VAL A 71 11.87 13.87 -9.35
CA VAL A 71 12.76 14.68 -10.22
C VAL A 71 13.97 13.92 -10.78
N ASN A 72 14.31 12.75 -10.23
CA ASN A 72 15.45 11.92 -10.65
C ASN A 72 15.04 10.46 -10.94
N ARG A 73 14.03 10.22 -11.79
CA ARG A 73 13.78 8.87 -12.30
C ARG A 73 14.79 8.55 -13.41
N VAL A 74 15.80 7.78 -13.06
CA VAL A 74 16.78 7.20 -14.00
C VAL A 74 16.21 6.03 -14.81
N ASP A 75 15.04 5.50 -14.42
CA ASP A 75 14.57 4.17 -14.86
C ASP A 75 13.44 4.17 -15.90
N PHE A 76 12.87 5.33 -16.26
CA PHE A 76 11.82 5.39 -17.28
C PHE A 76 12.18 6.46 -18.28
N GLY A 77 12.40 6.09 -19.55
CA GLY A 77 12.48 7.07 -20.63
C GLY A 77 11.22 7.93 -20.64
N ASP A 78 11.37 9.21 -20.93
CA ASP A 78 10.28 10.21 -20.89
C ASP A 78 9.01 9.77 -21.65
N ASP A 79 9.16 8.95 -22.70
CA ASP A 79 8.06 8.42 -23.51
C ASP A 79 7.12 7.46 -22.74
N GLU A 80 7.63 6.62 -21.83
CA GLU A 80 6.78 5.68 -21.06
C GLU A 80 6.02 6.36 -19.91
N ALA A 81 6.53 7.48 -19.42
CA ALA A 81 5.89 8.26 -18.36
C ALA A 81 4.68 9.06 -18.88
N MET A 82 4.62 9.33 -20.18
CA MET A 82 3.58 10.10 -20.85
C MET A 82 2.55 9.24 -21.63
N ASP A 83 2.66 7.91 -21.61
CA ASP A 83 1.64 7.03 -22.22
C ASP A 83 0.29 7.20 -21.53
N GLU A 84 -0.66 7.83 -22.23
CA GLU A 84 -2.04 8.04 -21.77
C GLU A 84 -2.74 6.73 -21.35
N ASN A 85 -2.43 5.61 -22.02
CA ASN A 85 -3.03 4.32 -21.67
C ASN A 85 -2.53 3.84 -20.32
N ARG A 86 -1.23 3.97 -20.05
CA ARG A 86 -0.63 3.67 -18.75
C ARG A 86 -1.20 4.59 -17.68
N LEU A 87 -1.30 5.90 -17.93
CA LEU A 87 -1.88 6.86 -16.98
C LEU A 87 -3.33 6.48 -16.64
N LYS A 88 -4.14 6.11 -17.64
CA LYS A 88 -5.53 5.66 -17.43
C LYS A 88 -5.60 4.36 -16.62
N ARG A 89 -4.71 3.39 -16.89
CA ARG A 89 -4.62 2.13 -16.12
C ARG A 89 -4.24 2.41 -14.66
N LEU A 90 -3.29 3.29 -14.41
CA LEU A 90 -2.88 3.69 -13.06
C LEU A 90 -4.00 4.41 -12.31
N SER A 91 -4.68 5.36 -12.96
CA SER A 91 -5.84 6.05 -12.38
C SER A 91 -6.96 5.07 -12.00
N ASN A 92 -7.29 4.13 -12.89
CA ASN A 92 -8.26 3.08 -12.59
C ASN A 92 -7.81 2.19 -11.42
N LEU A 93 -6.54 1.79 -11.39
CA LEU A 93 -5.99 0.99 -10.29
C LEU A 93 -6.11 1.72 -8.95
N GLN A 94 -5.73 3.00 -8.91
CA GLN A 94 -5.83 3.85 -7.73
C GLN A 94 -7.28 3.97 -7.24
N ALA A 95 -8.22 4.20 -8.16
CA ALA A 95 -9.65 4.27 -7.84
C ALA A 95 -10.20 2.94 -7.30
N MET A 96 -9.81 1.80 -7.89
CA MET A 96 -10.21 0.47 -7.40
C MET A 96 -9.68 0.21 -6.00
N MET A 97 -8.40 0.53 -5.75
CA MET A 97 -7.80 0.34 -4.42
C MET A 97 -8.46 1.26 -3.38
N LEU A 98 -8.75 2.52 -3.73
CA LEU A 98 -9.44 3.44 -2.83
C LEU A 98 -10.86 2.97 -2.52
N LYS A 99 -11.63 2.56 -3.55
CA LYS A 99 -12.97 2.01 -3.36
C LYS A 99 -12.94 0.79 -2.44
N LYS A 100 -11.98 -0.10 -2.64
CA LYS A 100 -11.80 -1.27 -1.79
C LYS A 100 -11.41 -0.86 -0.37
N ALA A 101 -10.50 0.08 -0.16
CA ALA A 101 -10.15 0.52 1.20
C ALA A 101 -11.37 1.10 1.95
N LEU A 102 -12.22 1.83 1.24
CA LEU A 102 -13.42 2.49 1.81
C LEU A 102 -14.62 1.54 1.97
N SER A 103 -14.63 0.36 1.36
CA SER A 103 -15.73 -0.62 1.56
C SER A 103 -15.68 -1.30 2.92
N GLN A 104 -14.59 -1.16 3.67
CA GLN A 104 -14.39 -1.86 4.93
C GLN A 104 -15.17 -1.10 6.01
N SER A 105 -16.11 -1.79 6.65
CA SER A 105 -17.10 -1.19 7.55
C SER A 105 -16.49 -0.43 8.73
N SER A 106 -15.31 -0.82 9.19
CA SER A 106 -14.61 -0.21 10.32
C SER A 106 -13.71 0.98 9.94
N VAL A 107 -13.47 1.21 8.64
CA VAL A 107 -12.57 2.27 8.17
C VAL A 107 -13.23 3.63 8.35
N MET A 108 -12.64 4.45 9.23
CA MET A 108 -13.07 5.83 9.49
C MET A 108 -12.29 6.84 8.65
N ARG A 109 -11.09 6.49 8.23
CA ARG A 109 -10.21 7.37 7.46
C ARG A 109 -9.30 6.58 6.53
N CYS A 110 -9.27 6.98 5.28
CA CYS A 110 -8.26 6.58 4.30
C CYS A 110 -7.45 7.82 3.94
N VAL A 111 -6.13 7.75 4.08
CA VAL A 111 -5.16 8.81 3.72
C VAL A 111 -4.22 8.32 2.65
#